data_AF-A0A812M2C7-F1
#
_entry.id   AF-A0A812M2C7-F1
#
_cell.length_a   1.000
_cell.length_b   1.000
_cell.length_c   1.000
_cell.angle_alpha   90.00
_cell.angle_beta   90.00
_cell.angle_gamma   90.00
#
_symmetry.space_group_name_H-M   'P 1'
#
loop_
_entity.id
_entity.type
_entity.pdbx_description
1 polymer ?
#
loop_
_entity_poly.entity_id
_entity_poly.type
_entity_poly.pdbx_seq_one_letter_code
_entity_poly.pdbx_strand_id
1 'polypeptide(L)'
;DNLRRACADGSVSAVQALLASRVPATASTDHGYTPLHAAAAHGCSKIVSVLLNAEAQVDCVASGGVTPLMLAAMGGHRSTLE
;
A
#
# COMPACT_ATOMS: atom_id res chain seq x y z
N ASP A 1 -2.09 -0.36 -11.81
CA ASP A 1 -1.35 0.90 -11.61
C ASP A 1 -2.15 2.02 -10.92
N ASN A 2 -3.41 2.26 -11.29
CA ASN A 2 -4.25 3.33 -10.71
C ASN A 2 -4.35 3.31 -9.17
N LEU A 3 -4.53 2.13 -8.55
CA LEU A 3 -4.63 2.01 -7.09
C LEU A 3 -3.34 2.40 -6.37
N ARG A 4 -2.19 1.92 -6.87
CA ARG A 4 -0.87 2.28 -6.35
C ARG A 4 -0.62 3.78 -6.48
N ARG A 5 -0.99 4.38 -7.61
CA ARG A 5 -0.87 5.83 -7.82
C ARG A 5 -1.74 6.61 -6.82
N ALA A 6 -2.98 6.18 -6.59
CA ALA A 6 -3.84 6.78 -5.57
C ALA A 6 -3.27 6.64 -4.14
N CYS A 7 -2.59 5.52 -3.84
CA CYS A 7 -1.90 5.33 -2.56
C CYS A 7 -0.70 6.28 -2.41
N ALA A 8 0.09 6.45 -3.47
CA ALA A 8 1.21 7.39 -3.49
C ALA A 8 0.77 8.86 -3.40
N ASP A 9 -0.40 9.17 -3.94
CA ASP A 9 -1.00 10.52 -3.87
C ASP A 9 -1.60 10.82 -2.48
N GLY A 10 -1.74 9.81 -1.61
CA GLY A 10 -2.38 9.97 -0.29
C GLY A 10 -3.91 10.13 -0.36
N SER A 11 -4.53 9.86 -1.51
CA SER A 11 -5.96 10.07 -1.73
C SER A 11 -6.80 8.88 -1.29
N VAL A 12 -7.22 8.89 -0.02
CA VAL A 12 -8.07 7.84 0.58
C VAL A 12 -9.36 7.60 -0.21
N SER A 13 -10.04 8.66 -0.63
CA SER A 13 -11.30 8.56 -1.38
C SER A 13 -11.11 7.86 -2.73
N ALA A 14 -10.00 8.14 -3.43
CA ALA A 14 -9.68 7.48 -4.69
C ALA A 14 -9.36 5.99 -4.46
N VAL A 15 -8.62 5.66 -3.41
CA VAL A 15 -8.32 4.27 -3.03
C VAL A 15 -9.62 3.49 -2.74
N GLN A 16 -10.52 4.06 -1.93
CA GLN A 16 -11.81 3.42 -1.61
C GLN A 16 -12.67 3.21 -2.86
N ALA A 17 -12.78 4.22 -3.73
CA ALA A 17 -13.53 4.10 -4.98
C ALA A 17 -12.96 3.02 -5.92
N LEU A 18 -11.63 2.91 -6.01
CA LEU A 18 -10.98 1.89 -6.82
C LEU A 18 -11.20 0.48 -6.26
N LEU A 19 -11.10 0.30 -4.93
CA LEU A 19 -11.39 -0.98 -4.28
C LEU A 19 -12.87 -1.37 -4.42
N ALA A 20 -13.79 -0.40 -4.32
CA ALA A 20 -15.22 -0.61 -4.59
C ALA A 20 -15.49 -1.04 -6.04
N SER A 21 -14.63 -0.62 -6.98
CA SER A 21 -14.68 -1.02 -8.39
C SER A 21 -14.05 -2.40 -8.67
N ARG A 22 -13.88 -3.25 -7.64
CA ARG A 22 -13.26 -4.59 -7.71
C ARG A 22 -11.80 -4.59 -8.19
N VAL A 23 -11.07 -3.51 -7.99
CA VAL A 23 -9.61 -3.52 -8.21
C VAL A 23 -8.96 -4.34 -7.08
N PRO A 24 -8.17 -5.38 -7.38
CA PRO A 24 -7.53 -6.18 -6.35
C PRO A 24 -6.47 -5.37 -5.59
N ALA A 25 -6.58 -5.33 -4.27
CA ALA A 25 -5.60 -4.68 -3.39
C ALA A 25 -4.24 -5.40 -3.37
N THR A 26 -4.20 -6.64 -3.84
CA THR A 26 -3.01 -7.51 -3.93
C THR A 26 -2.22 -7.32 -5.22
N ALA A 27 -2.65 -6.45 -6.14
CA ALA A 27 -1.99 -6.25 -7.42
C ALA A 27 -0.53 -5.77 -7.23
N SER A 28 0.45 -6.56 -7.68
CA SER A 28 1.86 -6.18 -7.65
C SER A 28 2.37 -5.77 -9.03
N THR A 29 3.40 -4.93 -9.07
CA THR A 29 4.20 -4.69 -10.29
C THR A 29 5.11 -5.89 -10.60
N ASP A 30 5.78 -5.91 -11.75
CA ASP A 30 6.84 -6.89 -12.08
C ASP A 30 7.97 -6.97 -11.05
N HIS A 31 8.18 -5.90 -10.27
CA HIS A 31 9.15 -5.87 -9.17
C HIS A 31 8.54 -6.24 -7.81
N GLY A 32 7.34 -6.79 -7.74
CA GLY A 32 6.69 -7.19 -6.49
C GLY A 32 6.13 -6.03 -5.64
N TYR A 33 6.22 -4.77 -6.08
CA TYR A 33 5.65 -3.64 -5.36
C TYR A 33 4.12 -3.65 -5.41
N THR A 34 3.51 -3.63 -4.23
CA THR A 34 2.04 -3.61 -4.01
C THR A 34 1.55 -2.21 -3.65
N PRO A 35 0.23 -1.94 -3.64
CA PRO A 35 -0.34 -0.71 -3.12
C PRO A 35 0.06 -0.46 -1.67
N LEU A 36 0.25 -1.53 -0.87
CA LEU A 36 0.67 -1.43 0.52
C LEU A 36 2.10 -0.87 0.64
N HIS A 37 3.01 -1.24 -0.26
CA HIS A 37 4.34 -0.62 -0.33
C HIS A 37 4.26 0.90 -0.56
N ALA A 38 3.38 1.33 -1.48
CA ALA A 38 3.17 2.76 -1.74
C ALA A 38 2.55 3.47 -0.53
N ALA A 39 1.50 2.92 0.06
CA ALA A 39 0.85 3.51 1.24
C ALA A 39 1.81 3.64 2.43
N ALA A 40 2.66 2.62 2.63
CA ALA A 40 3.66 2.58 3.69
C ALA A 40 4.79 3.60 3.47
N ALA A 41 5.32 3.69 2.24
CA ALA A 41 6.36 4.66 1.89
C ALA A 41 5.91 6.11 2.13
N HIS A 42 4.62 6.40 1.96
CA HIS A 42 4.02 7.72 2.17
C HIS A 42 3.42 7.91 3.57
N GLY A 43 3.51 6.92 4.46
CA GLY A 43 2.99 7.02 5.83
C GLY A 43 1.49 7.29 5.90
N CYS A 44 0.72 6.75 4.97
CA CYS A 44 -0.72 6.97 4.89
C CYS A 44 -1.48 5.89 5.66
N SER A 45 -1.54 5.98 6.99
CA SER A 45 -2.18 4.96 7.85
C SER A 45 -3.64 4.68 7.48
N LYS A 46 -4.41 5.70 7.08
CA LYS A 46 -5.79 5.49 6.57
C LYS A 46 -5.84 4.61 5.33
N ILE A 47 -4.91 4.82 4.39
CA ILE A 47 -4.83 4.02 3.17
C ILE A 47 -4.40 2.60 3.49
N VAL A 48 -3.42 2.45 4.39
CA VAL A 48 -3.01 1.13 4.91
C VAL A 48 -4.24 0.40 5.47
N SER A 49 -4.99 1.00 6.40
CA SER A 49 -6.19 0.36 6.97
C SER A 49 -7.22 -0.04 5.90
N VAL A 50 -7.44 0.81 4.90
CA VAL A 50 -8.35 0.52 3.78
C VAL A 50 -7.86 -0.67 2.95
N LEU A 51 -6.56 -0.75 2.67
CA LEU A 51 -5.97 -1.87 1.93
C LEU A 51 -6.01 -3.17 2.75
N LEU A 52 -5.73 -3.12 4.05
CA LEU A 52 -5.84 -4.26 4.95
C LEU A 52 -7.27 -4.80 5.02
N ASN A 53 -8.26 -3.90 5.08
CA ASN A 53 -9.67 -4.28 5.04
C ASN A 53 -10.07 -4.88 3.68
N ALA A 54 -9.28 -4.65 2.63
CA ALA A 54 -9.44 -5.25 1.31
C ALA A 54 -8.53 -6.47 1.10
N GLU A 55 -8.12 -7.13 2.18
CA GLU A 55 -7.33 -8.37 2.18
C GLU A 55 -5.94 -8.22 1.53
N ALA A 56 -5.35 -7.02 1.58
CA ALA A 56 -3.97 -6.82 1.17
C ALA A 56 -3.00 -7.54 2.11
N GLN A 57 -2.00 -8.23 1.55
CA GLN A 57 -0.96 -8.90 2.33
C GLN A 57 0.05 -7.88 2.90
N VAL A 58 0.22 -7.88 4.23
CA VAL A 58 1.25 -7.08 4.93
C VAL A 58 2.66 -7.60 4.71
N ASP A 59 2.79 -8.92 4.59
CA ASP A 59 4.08 -9.61 4.47
C ASP A 59 4.52 -9.76 3.01
N CYS A 60 3.98 -8.94 2.11
CA CYS A 60 4.41 -8.95 0.72
C CYS A 60 5.86 -8.44 0.61
N VAL A 61 6.66 -9.14 -0.19
CA VAL A 61 8.07 -8.84 -0.39
C VAL A 61 8.27 -8.37 -1.83
N ALA A 62 8.70 -7.13 -1.99
CA ALA A 62 9.13 -6.58 -3.27
C ALA A 62 10.58 -6.97 -3.59
N SER A 63 11.00 -6.63 -4.82
CA SER A 63 12.34 -6.87 -5.31
C SER A 63 13.40 -6.30 -4.36
N GLY A 64 14.45 -7.09 -4.12
CA GLY A 64 15.49 -6.75 -3.14
C GLY A 64 15.14 -7.06 -1.69
N GLY A 65 14.05 -7.81 -1.42
CA GLY A 65 13.66 -8.19 -0.06
C GLY A 65 12.98 -7.06 0.72
N VAL A 66 12.49 -6.04 0.02
CA VAL A 66 11.85 -4.87 0.63
C VAL A 66 10.44 -5.23 1.04
N THR A 67 10.06 -4.90 2.28
CA THR A 67 8.68 -5.03 2.76
C THR A 67 8.01 -3.66 2.91
N PRO A 68 6.67 -3.59 2.96
CA PRO A 68 5.96 -2.36 3.28
C PRO A 68 6.43 -1.76 4.61
N LEU A 69 6.66 -2.60 5.62
CA LEU A 69 7.16 -2.16 6.93
C LEU A 69 8.55 -1.50 6.84
N MET A 70 9.44 -2.05 6.01
CA MET A 70 10.74 -1.42 5.76
C MET A 70 10.59 -0.04 5.11
N LEU A 71 9.70 0.12 4.13
CA LEU A 71 9.43 1.42 3.50
C LEU A 71 8.86 2.44 4.50
N ALA A 72 7.90 2.03 5.32
CA ALA A 72 7.38 2.88 6.39
C ALA A 72 8.47 3.26 7.39
N ALA A 73 9.32 2.31 7.80
CA ALA A 73 10.43 2.58 8.71
C ALA A 73 11.46 3.55 8.10
N MET A 74 11.83 3.37 6.82
CA MET A 74 12.74 4.28 6.11
C MET A 74 12.17 5.69 5.94
N GLY A 75 10.85 5.81 5.77
CA GLY A 75 10.15 7.11 5.73
C GLY A 75 9.89 7.74 7.11
N GLY A 76 10.22 7.05 8.22
CA GLY A 76 9.89 7.52 9.57
C GLY A 76 8.42 7.35 9.96
N HIS A 77 7.68 6.54 9.21
CA HIS A 77 6.25 6.28 9.32
C HIS A 77 5.93 4.90 9.92
N ARG A 78 6.84 4.32 10.70
CA ARG A 78 6.68 2.98 11.31
C ARG A 78 5.31 2.77 11.96
N SER A 79 4.76 3.80 12.59
CA SER A 79 3.44 3.79 13.23
C SER A 79 2.24 3.62 12.32
N THR A 80 2.44 3.61 11.01
CA THR A 80 1.34 3.40 10.05
C THR A 80 1.05 1.94 9.76
N LEU A 81 1.95 1.04 10.16
CA LEU A 81 1.81 -0.41 10.05
C LEU A 81 1.89 -1.11 11.41
N GLU A 82 1.69 -0.35 12.50
CA GLU A 82 1.54 -0.88 13.87
C GLU A 82 0.15 -1.47 14.11
#